data_AF-K2D695-F1
#
_entry.id   AF-K2D695-F1
#
_cell.length_a   1.000
_cell.length_b   1.000
_cell.length_c   1.000
_cell.angle_alpha   90.00
_cell.angle_beta   90.00
_cell.angle_gamma   90.00
#
_symmetry.space_group_name_H-M   'P 1'
#
loop_
_entity.id
_entity.type
_entity.pdbx_description
1 polymer ?
#
loop_
_entity_poly.entity_id
_entity_poly.type
_entity_poly.pdbx_seq_one_letter_code
_entity_poly.pdbx_strand_id
1 'polypeptide(L)'
;MQKSIVFVVLATLNFIFSTAVVAKKPQDKPEETPFVSTCINNPKLQQARSLELKKLVAADQKCRTSKNGEMADANKIDWSKVTKQDLARRKRVGEIFGEGCLKSPEDYLAAALIYQHGDVPDHYYQTYIWANHAAELGEKEAKSLAAKAIDRYLVHIGKKQLFGTQYSSTSPKDWCYCMSQVEPSFPDDLRKEYLGQPLDEYSRDHFAMFNKGKNCPNVECSKNLKPTPKGTVPGLW
;
A
#
# COMPACT_ATOMS: atom_id res chain seq x y z
N MET A 1 92.41 -7.00 -27.93
CA MET A 1 92.11 -5.63 -28.40
C MET A 1 91.82 -4.75 -27.19
N GLN A 2 92.29 -3.52 -27.24
CA GLN A 2 92.65 -2.68 -26.11
C GLN A 2 91.60 -1.59 -25.88
N LYS A 3 91.23 -1.43 -24.59
CA LYS A 3 90.67 -0.26 -23.89
C LYS A 3 89.38 0.39 -24.40
N SER A 4 88.42 0.53 -23.48
CA SER A 4 87.82 1.84 -23.17
C SER A 4 87.34 1.86 -21.71
N ILE A 5 87.97 2.76 -20.94
CA ILE A 5 87.60 3.18 -19.59
C ILE A 5 86.53 4.26 -19.77
N VAL A 6 85.43 4.20 -19.03
CA VAL A 6 84.52 5.35 -18.89
C VAL A 6 84.31 5.65 -17.41
N PHE A 7 84.60 6.91 -17.10
CA PHE A 7 84.60 7.56 -15.81
C PHE A 7 83.22 7.55 -15.13
N VAL A 8 83.21 7.28 -13.83
CA VAL A 8 82.10 7.56 -12.92
C VAL A 8 82.15 9.05 -12.56
N VAL A 9 81.10 9.79 -12.90
CA VAL A 9 80.86 11.15 -12.39
C VAL A 9 79.64 11.08 -11.48
N LEU A 10 79.87 11.15 -10.17
CA LEU A 10 78.80 11.38 -9.19
C LEU A 10 78.39 12.86 -9.26
N ALA A 11 77.15 13.12 -9.70
CA ALA A 11 76.51 14.41 -9.54
C ALA A 11 75.64 14.37 -8.26
N THR A 12 76.03 15.11 -7.23
CA THR A 12 75.21 15.33 -6.04
C THR A 12 74.15 16.39 -6.33
N LEU A 13 72.87 15.99 -6.42
CA LEU A 13 71.74 16.92 -6.46
C LEU A 13 71.38 17.34 -5.02
N ASN A 14 71.61 18.61 -4.69
CA ASN A 14 71.05 19.22 -3.48
C ASN A 14 69.57 19.58 -3.74
N PHE A 15 68.65 18.87 -3.11
CA PHE A 15 67.24 19.26 -3.06
C PHE A 15 67.02 20.26 -1.93
N ILE A 16 66.73 21.52 -2.29
CA ILE A 16 66.23 22.53 -1.36
C ILE A 16 64.73 22.28 -1.19
N PHE A 17 64.32 21.76 -0.03
CA PHE A 17 62.90 21.68 0.35
C PHE A 17 62.43 23.06 0.81
N SER A 18 61.69 23.77 -0.04
CA SER A 18 60.96 24.98 0.35
C SER A 18 59.69 24.58 1.09
N THR A 19 59.67 24.74 2.41
CA THR A 19 58.46 24.53 3.23
C THR A 19 57.51 25.72 3.04
N ALA A 20 56.65 25.65 2.03
CA ALA A 20 55.49 26.54 1.96
C ALA A 20 54.46 26.08 3.01
N VAL A 21 54.32 26.84 4.09
CA VAL A 21 53.23 26.68 5.06
C VAL A 21 51.94 27.15 4.38
N VAL A 22 51.12 26.22 3.91
CA VAL A 22 49.76 26.52 3.45
C VAL A 22 48.93 26.84 4.69
N ALA A 23 48.57 28.11 4.87
CA ALA A 23 47.60 28.52 5.87
C ALA A 23 46.26 27.82 5.59
N LYS A 24 45.87 26.90 6.47
CA LYS A 24 44.58 26.21 6.41
C LYS A 24 43.49 27.27 6.59
N LYS A 25 42.64 27.47 5.58
CA LYS A 25 41.41 28.27 5.73
C LYS A 25 40.63 27.76 6.95
N PRO A 26 39.96 28.63 7.72
CA PRO A 26 39.06 28.18 8.78
C PRO A 26 38.10 27.15 8.19
N GLN A 27 38.05 25.95 8.77
CA GLN A 27 37.00 25.00 8.46
C GLN A 27 35.69 25.63 8.89
N ASP A 28 34.81 25.92 7.95
CA ASP A 28 33.42 26.25 8.24
C ASP A 28 32.86 25.13 9.15
N LYS A 29 32.17 25.52 10.24
CA LYS A 29 31.48 24.57 11.11
C LYS A 29 30.61 23.66 10.22
N PRO A 30 30.57 22.33 10.46
CA PRO A 30 29.64 21.48 9.74
C PRO A 30 28.23 22.04 9.96
N GLU A 31 27.58 22.40 8.86
CA GLU A 31 26.19 22.85 8.84
C GLU A 31 25.38 21.73 9.50
N GLU A 32 24.78 21.99 10.67
CA GLU A 32 23.90 21.03 11.32
C GLU A 32 22.77 20.74 10.33
N THR A 33 22.76 19.54 9.74
CA THR A 33 21.64 19.09 8.93
C THR A 33 20.38 19.28 9.77
N PRO A 34 19.40 20.09 9.34
CA PRO A 34 18.25 20.39 10.16
C PRO A 34 17.61 19.07 10.56
N PHE A 35 17.51 18.80 11.87
CA PHE A 35 16.85 17.60 12.35
C PHE A 35 15.42 17.64 11.83
N VAL A 36 15.10 16.80 10.83
CA VAL A 36 13.76 16.76 10.26
C VAL A 36 12.82 16.37 11.40
N SER A 37 11.95 17.31 11.81
CA SER A 37 10.96 17.02 12.84
C SER A 37 9.97 16.02 12.24
N THR A 38 10.01 14.80 12.76
CA THR A 38 9.12 13.70 12.37
C THR A 38 8.15 13.43 13.52
N CYS A 39 7.13 12.60 13.30
CA CYS A 39 6.22 12.21 14.38
C CYS A 39 6.92 11.44 15.51
N ILE A 40 8.12 10.87 15.26
CA ILE A 40 8.91 10.14 16.25
C ILE A 40 9.25 11.03 17.45
N ASN A 41 9.62 12.29 17.22
CA ASN A 41 10.04 13.21 18.27
C ASN A 41 9.08 14.38 18.47
N ASN A 42 7.91 14.37 17.82
CA ASN A 42 6.95 15.45 17.87
C ASN A 42 5.51 14.95 18.14
N PRO A 43 5.12 14.79 19.42
CA PRO A 43 3.79 14.32 19.79
C PRO A 43 2.65 15.22 19.32
N LYS A 44 2.88 16.54 19.20
CA LYS A 44 1.88 17.47 18.68
C LYS A 44 1.63 17.24 17.20
N LEU A 45 2.70 17.02 16.42
CA LEU A 45 2.59 16.66 15.01
C LEU A 45 1.88 15.31 14.86
N GLN A 46 2.23 14.30 15.65
CA GLN A 46 1.53 13.00 15.66
C GLN A 46 0.02 13.19 15.87
N GLN A 47 -0.37 13.93 16.91
CA GLN A 47 -1.79 14.18 17.19
C GLN A 47 -2.48 14.90 16.04
N ALA A 48 -1.81 15.89 15.42
CA ALA A 48 -2.33 16.60 14.27
C ALA A 48 -2.54 15.68 13.06
N ARG A 49 -1.61 14.75 12.80
CA ARG A 49 -1.73 13.78 11.69
C ARG A 49 -2.81 12.73 11.93
N SER A 50 -2.95 12.21 13.15
CA SER A 50 -4.06 11.31 13.49
C SER A 50 -5.43 11.98 13.27
N LEU A 51 -5.55 13.27 13.62
CA LEU A 51 -6.77 14.06 13.33
C LEU A 51 -6.97 14.31 11.83
N GLU A 52 -5.88 14.53 11.09
CA GLU A 52 -5.92 14.71 9.64
C GLU A 52 -6.40 13.44 8.93
N LEU A 53 -5.87 12.26 9.29
CA LEU A 53 -6.31 10.97 8.74
C LEU A 53 -7.81 10.75 8.93
N LYS A 54 -8.36 11.04 10.12
CA LYS A 54 -9.81 10.97 10.38
C LYS A 54 -10.61 11.89 9.45
N LYS A 55 -10.12 13.11 9.18
CA LYS A 55 -10.76 14.05 8.24
C LYS A 55 -10.69 13.55 6.80
N LEU A 56 -9.57 12.94 6.39
CA LEU A 56 -9.42 12.36 5.06
C LEU A 56 -10.43 11.23 4.84
N VAL A 57 -10.59 10.33 5.81
CA VAL A 57 -11.59 9.25 5.77
C VAL A 57 -13.00 9.82 5.73
N ALA A 58 -13.33 10.78 6.59
CA ALA A 58 -14.66 11.39 6.57
C ALA A 58 -14.99 12.05 5.21
N ALA A 59 -14.02 12.73 4.60
CA ALA A 59 -14.16 13.29 3.26
C ALA A 59 -14.31 12.22 2.19
N ASP A 60 -13.55 11.13 2.30
CA ASP A 60 -13.63 9.97 1.40
C ASP A 60 -15.02 9.32 1.41
N GLN A 61 -15.56 9.03 2.59
CA GLN A 61 -16.88 8.43 2.73
C GLN A 61 -17.98 9.37 2.25
N LYS A 62 -17.89 10.66 2.59
CA LYS A 62 -18.87 11.68 2.19
C LYS A 62 -19.03 11.80 0.67
N CYS A 63 -17.97 11.57 -0.11
CA CYS A 63 -18.03 11.63 -1.57
C CYS A 63 -18.80 10.45 -2.21
N ARG A 64 -19.11 9.42 -1.42
CA ARG A 64 -19.78 8.19 -1.86
C ARG A 64 -21.12 7.96 -1.17
N THR A 65 -21.50 8.81 -0.23
CA THR A 65 -22.79 8.72 0.48
C THR A 65 -23.82 9.71 -0.07
N SER A 66 -25.09 9.33 -0.08
CA SER A 66 -26.24 10.21 -0.34
C SER A 66 -26.49 11.19 0.82
N LYS A 67 -27.42 12.14 0.64
CA LYS A 67 -27.73 13.18 1.63
C LYS A 67 -28.24 12.64 2.98
N ASN A 68 -28.80 11.43 3.00
CA ASN A 68 -29.27 10.72 4.19
C ASN A 68 -28.18 9.83 4.83
N GLY A 69 -26.94 9.84 4.33
CA GLY A 69 -25.83 9.07 4.88
C GLY A 69 -25.73 7.61 4.40
N GLU A 70 -26.61 7.18 3.50
CA GLU A 70 -26.55 5.86 2.87
C GLU A 70 -25.55 5.85 1.70
N MET A 71 -25.14 4.67 1.22
CA MET A 71 -24.33 4.56 0.00
C MET A 71 -25.10 5.14 -1.18
N ALA A 72 -24.50 6.10 -1.90
CA ALA A 72 -25.13 6.68 -3.07
C ALA A 72 -25.22 5.66 -4.20
N ASP A 73 -26.28 5.77 -5.01
CA ASP A 73 -26.38 5.07 -6.29
C ASP A 73 -25.14 5.39 -7.14
N ALA A 74 -24.36 4.36 -7.48
CA ALA A 74 -23.10 4.49 -8.20
C ALA A 74 -23.25 5.23 -9.54
N ASN A 75 -24.42 5.16 -10.19
CA ASN A 75 -24.69 5.87 -11.44
C ASN A 75 -24.91 7.38 -11.25
N LYS A 76 -25.14 7.83 -10.02
CA LYS A 76 -25.33 9.25 -9.66
C LYS A 76 -24.06 9.90 -9.09
N ILE A 77 -23.00 9.13 -8.92
CA ILE A 77 -21.71 9.61 -8.42
C ILE A 77 -20.91 10.17 -9.60
N ASP A 78 -20.39 11.40 -9.46
CA ASP A 78 -19.38 11.95 -10.37
C ASP A 78 -18.02 11.26 -10.11
N TRP A 79 -17.83 10.11 -10.73
CA TRP A 79 -16.60 9.32 -10.61
C TRP A 79 -15.35 10.06 -11.09
N SER A 80 -15.50 11.01 -12.01
CA SER A 80 -14.37 11.83 -12.48
C SER A 80 -13.82 12.71 -11.35
N LYS A 81 -14.72 13.26 -10.53
CA LYS A 81 -14.37 14.05 -9.35
C LYS A 81 -13.88 13.16 -8.22
N VAL A 82 -14.57 12.05 -7.92
CA VAL A 82 -14.18 11.12 -6.85
C VAL A 82 -12.77 10.58 -7.08
N THR A 83 -12.46 10.12 -8.29
CA THR A 83 -11.14 9.55 -8.63
C THR A 83 -10.00 10.57 -8.45
N LYS A 84 -10.22 11.84 -8.86
CA LYS A 84 -9.24 12.92 -8.64
C LYS A 84 -9.01 13.18 -7.15
N GLN A 85 -10.08 13.13 -6.35
CA GLN A 85 -9.99 13.32 -4.91
C GLN A 85 -9.34 12.12 -4.21
N ASP A 86 -9.59 10.90 -4.67
CA ASP A 86 -8.92 9.69 -4.16
C ASP A 86 -7.42 9.78 -4.36
N LEU A 87 -6.97 10.19 -5.55
CA LEU A 87 -5.55 10.41 -5.82
C LEU A 87 -4.93 11.43 -4.87
N ALA A 88 -5.62 12.56 -4.64
CA ALA A 88 -5.15 13.59 -3.71
C ALA A 88 -5.06 13.06 -2.26
N ARG A 89 -6.07 12.31 -1.81
CA ARG A 89 -6.06 11.67 -0.48
C ARG A 89 -4.94 10.64 -0.35
N ARG A 90 -4.74 9.77 -1.34
CA ARG A 90 -3.65 8.76 -1.35
C ARG A 90 -2.27 9.41 -1.26
N LYS A 91 -2.04 10.47 -2.06
CA LYS A 91 -0.79 11.25 -1.99
C LYS A 91 -0.57 11.80 -0.58
N ARG A 92 -1.61 12.42 0.01
CA ARG A 92 -1.51 12.99 1.35
C ARG A 92 -1.26 11.94 2.44
N VAL A 93 -1.92 10.78 2.36
CA VAL A 93 -1.65 9.66 3.27
C VAL A 93 -0.23 9.12 3.11
N GLY A 94 0.30 9.07 1.88
CA GLY A 94 1.70 8.72 1.62
C GLY A 94 2.69 9.69 2.26
N GLU A 95 2.41 10.98 2.23
CA GLU A 95 3.21 12.00 2.94
C GLU A 95 3.15 11.78 4.47
N ILE A 96 1.97 11.57 5.05
CA ILE A 96 1.79 11.30 6.49
C ILE A 96 2.56 10.03 6.91
N PHE A 97 2.55 9.00 6.06
CA PHE A 97 3.34 7.79 6.28
C PHE A 97 4.85 8.10 6.24
N GLY A 98 5.32 8.87 5.26
CA GLY A 98 6.72 9.31 5.16
C GLY A 98 7.19 10.19 6.33
N GLU A 99 6.27 10.90 6.99
CA GLU A 99 6.54 11.65 8.23
C GLU A 99 6.66 10.74 9.48
N GLY A 100 6.40 9.43 9.33
CA GLY A 100 6.44 8.45 10.41
C GLY A 100 5.25 8.51 11.36
N CYS A 101 4.09 8.95 10.88
CA CYS A 101 2.93 9.32 11.72
C CYS A 101 1.80 8.28 11.79
N LEU A 102 1.97 7.09 11.20
CA LEU A 102 1.04 5.98 11.44
C LEU A 102 1.48 5.25 12.70
N LYS A 103 0.74 5.40 13.81
CA LYS A 103 1.15 4.84 15.10
C LYS A 103 0.07 4.02 15.80
N SER A 104 -1.16 4.53 15.83
CA SER A 104 -2.27 3.84 16.48
C SER A 104 -2.98 2.88 15.51
N PRO A 105 -3.71 1.86 16.03
CA PRO A 105 -4.58 1.03 15.21
C PRO A 105 -5.48 1.85 14.25
N GLU A 106 -6.05 2.96 14.74
CA GLU A 106 -6.94 3.84 13.99
C GLU A 106 -6.21 4.61 12.89
N ASP A 107 -4.95 5.00 13.09
CA ASP A 107 -4.13 5.64 12.05
C ASP A 107 -3.92 4.68 10.88
N TYR A 108 -3.55 3.43 11.18
CA TYR A 108 -3.34 2.39 10.17
C TYR A 108 -4.64 2.03 9.43
N LEU A 109 -5.75 1.86 10.16
CA LEU A 109 -7.05 1.61 9.56
C LEU A 109 -7.48 2.78 8.66
N ALA A 110 -7.30 4.02 9.10
CA ALA A 110 -7.63 5.20 8.32
C ALA A 110 -6.80 5.28 7.02
N ALA A 111 -5.50 5.00 7.10
CA ALA A 111 -4.62 4.95 5.93
C ALA A 111 -5.05 3.84 4.95
N ALA A 112 -5.36 2.64 5.46
CA ALA A 112 -5.82 1.51 4.68
C ALA A 112 -7.14 1.81 3.93
N LEU A 113 -8.10 2.44 4.61
CA LEU A 113 -9.39 2.85 4.02
C LEU A 113 -9.22 3.82 2.85
N ILE A 114 -8.23 4.71 2.90
CA ILE A 114 -7.93 5.60 1.77
C ILE A 114 -7.24 4.84 0.63
N TYR A 115 -6.26 4.00 0.94
CA TYR A 115 -5.49 3.28 -0.09
C TYR A 115 -6.29 2.21 -0.82
N GLN A 116 -7.37 1.67 -0.21
CA GLN A 116 -8.17 0.63 -0.87
C GLN A 116 -8.85 1.11 -2.15
N HIS A 117 -9.01 2.44 -2.30
CA HIS A 117 -9.52 3.11 -3.49
C HIS A 117 -8.44 3.37 -4.55
N GLY A 118 -7.27 2.73 -4.41
CA GLY A 118 -6.20 2.69 -5.40
C GLY A 118 -6.59 2.09 -6.74
N ASP A 119 -5.72 2.29 -7.72
CA ASP A 119 -5.86 1.90 -9.12
C ASP A 119 -4.73 0.98 -9.63
N VAL A 120 -3.77 0.61 -8.77
CA VAL A 120 -2.68 -0.33 -9.08
C VAL A 120 -2.55 -1.39 -7.98
N PRO A 121 -1.98 -2.58 -8.27
CA PRO A 121 -1.81 -3.65 -7.29
C PRO A 121 -1.15 -3.22 -5.98
N ASP A 122 -0.11 -2.40 -6.07
CA ASP A 122 0.69 -1.93 -4.93
C ASP A 122 -0.17 -1.20 -3.90
N HIS A 123 -1.17 -0.43 -4.34
CA HIS A 123 -2.10 0.24 -3.43
C HIS A 123 -2.93 -0.78 -2.63
N TYR A 124 -3.40 -1.85 -3.27
CA TYR A 124 -4.18 -2.89 -2.60
C TYR A 124 -3.33 -3.73 -1.64
N TYR A 125 -2.09 -4.03 -2.03
CA TYR A 125 -1.17 -4.72 -1.14
C TYR A 125 -0.81 -3.86 0.07
N GLN A 126 -0.60 -2.54 -0.13
CA GLN A 126 -0.38 -1.60 0.96
C GLN A 126 -1.58 -1.50 1.90
N THR A 127 -2.82 -1.49 1.36
CA THR A 127 -4.04 -1.61 2.17
C THR A 127 -4.04 -2.89 3.00
N TYR A 128 -3.68 -4.04 2.41
CA TYR A 128 -3.59 -5.31 3.14
C TYR A 128 -2.61 -5.21 4.32
N ILE A 129 -1.40 -4.69 4.08
CA ILE A 129 -0.38 -4.54 5.14
C ILE A 129 -0.91 -3.67 6.28
N TRP A 130 -1.43 -2.48 5.99
CA TRP A 130 -1.88 -1.55 7.03
C TRP A 130 -3.14 -2.04 7.74
N ALA A 131 -4.09 -2.65 7.03
CA ALA A 131 -5.28 -3.22 7.65
C ALA A 131 -4.94 -4.43 8.53
N ASN A 132 -4.01 -5.29 8.11
CA ASN A 132 -3.55 -6.40 8.92
C ASN A 132 -2.86 -5.92 10.20
N HIS A 133 -2.00 -4.90 10.08
CA HIS A 133 -1.33 -4.33 11.24
C HIS A 133 -2.30 -3.62 12.20
N ALA A 134 -3.31 -2.91 11.69
CA ALA A 134 -4.39 -2.37 12.52
C ALA A 134 -5.11 -3.49 13.30
N ALA A 135 -5.39 -4.62 12.65
CA ALA A 135 -6.02 -5.78 13.30
C ALA A 135 -5.13 -6.40 14.39
N GLU A 136 -3.82 -6.53 14.14
CA GLU A 136 -2.84 -7.00 15.13
C GLU A 136 -2.79 -6.08 16.36
N LEU A 137 -2.99 -4.78 16.17
CA LEU A 137 -3.05 -3.78 17.24
C LEU A 137 -4.42 -3.72 17.96
N GLY A 138 -5.41 -4.50 17.52
CA GLY A 138 -6.70 -4.65 18.20
C GLY A 138 -7.94 -4.22 17.40
N GLU A 139 -7.79 -3.64 16.21
CA GLU A 139 -8.92 -3.23 15.36
C GLU A 139 -9.49 -4.41 14.59
N LYS A 140 -10.36 -5.18 15.24
CA LYS A 140 -10.94 -6.41 14.66
C LYS A 140 -11.64 -6.16 13.32
N GLU A 141 -12.30 -5.02 13.17
CA GLU A 141 -12.99 -4.64 11.92
C GLU A 141 -12.04 -4.52 10.71
N ALA A 142 -10.75 -4.26 10.97
CA ALA A 142 -9.72 -4.14 9.93
C ALA A 142 -9.43 -5.49 9.23
N LYS A 143 -9.74 -6.64 9.84
CA LYS A 143 -9.56 -7.96 9.20
C LYS A 143 -10.37 -8.07 7.91
N SER A 144 -11.62 -7.60 7.91
CA SER A 144 -12.47 -7.66 6.72
C SER A 144 -11.91 -6.81 5.58
N LEU A 145 -11.27 -5.67 5.90
CA LEU A 145 -10.59 -4.81 4.93
C LEU A 145 -9.32 -5.47 4.40
N ALA A 146 -8.54 -6.12 5.26
CA ALA A 146 -7.34 -6.85 4.86
C ALA A 146 -7.68 -7.97 3.86
N ALA A 147 -8.72 -8.78 4.14
CA ALA A 147 -9.20 -9.84 3.25
C ALA A 147 -9.65 -9.30 1.88
N LYS A 148 -10.43 -8.22 1.87
CA LYS A 148 -10.87 -7.56 0.62
C LYS A 148 -9.69 -7.02 -0.19
N ALA A 149 -8.69 -6.45 0.50
CA ALA A 149 -7.53 -5.85 -0.14
C ALA A 149 -6.60 -6.89 -0.78
N ILE A 150 -6.33 -7.99 -0.08
CA ILE A 150 -5.44 -9.03 -0.63
C ILE A 150 -6.08 -9.79 -1.80
N ASP A 151 -7.39 -10.05 -1.74
CA ASP A 151 -8.09 -10.63 -2.90
C ASP A 151 -8.03 -9.69 -4.10
N ARG A 152 -8.21 -8.38 -3.90
CA ARG A 152 -8.11 -7.38 -4.98
C ARG A 152 -6.71 -7.34 -5.58
N TYR A 153 -5.67 -7.38 -4.75
CA TYR A 153 -4.29 -7.50 -5.20
C TYR A 153 -4.09 -8.76 -6.07
N LEU A 154 -4.48 -9.94 -5.56
CA LEU A 154 -4.31 -11.22 -6.24
C LEU A 154 -5.02 -11.26 -7.59
N VAL A 155 -6.28 -10.83 -7.63
CA VAL A 155 -7.05 -10.79 -8.88
C VAL A 155 -6.40 -9.85 -9.90
N HIS A 156 -5.90 -8.68 -9.46
CA HIS A 156 -5.26 -7.73 -10.37
C HIS A 156 -3.96 -8.28 -10.96
N ILE A 157 -3.20 -9.07 -10.21
CA ILE A 157 -1.98 -9.73 -10.71
C ILE A 157 -2.25 -11.09 -11.40
N GLY A 158 -3.52 -11.40 -11.69
CA GLY A 158 -3.90 -12.60 -12.45
C GLY A 158 -3.88 -13.90 -11.64
N LYS A 159 -4.06 -13.82 -10.32
CA LYS A 159 -4.11 -14.95 -9.39
C LYS A 159 -5.52 -15.16 -8.82
N LYS A 160 -5.81 -16.40 -8.43
CA LYS A 160 -7.04 -16.75 -7.72
C LYS A 160 -7.08 -16.03 -6.37
N GLN A 161 -8.26 -15.56 -6.00
CA GLN A 161 -8.47 -14.91 -4.70
C GLN A 161 -8.57 -15.94 -3.58
N LEU A 162 -8.37 -15.52 -2.33
CA LEU A 162 -8.38 -16.40 -1.17
C LEU A 162 -9.74 -16.38 -0.46
N PHE A 163 -10.28 -15.18 -0.23
CA PHE A 163 -11.47 -14.98 0.61
C PHE A 163 -12.79 -14.91 -0.16
N GLY A 164 -12.76 -14.71 -1.48
CA GLY A 164 -13.98 -14.68 -2.32
C GLY A 164 -14.69 -13.33 -2.34
N THR A 165 -13.96 -12.24 -2.13
CA THR A 165 -14.53 -10.89 -1.94
C THR A 165 -14.62 -10.05 -3.22
N GLN A 166 -13.98 -10.47 -4.32
CA GLN A 166 -13.93 -9.72 -5.57
C GLN A 166 -14.85 -10.31 -6.64
N TYR A 167 -15.64 -9.42 -7.23
CA TYR A 167 -16.59 -9.72 -8.30
C TYR A 167 -16.23 -8.90 -9.55
N SER A 168 -16.59 -9.38 -10.72
CA SER A 168 -16.42 -8.68 -12.00
C SER A 168 -17.74 -8.67 -12.77
N SER A 169 -18.02 -7.59 -13.49
CA SER A 169 -19.11 -7.60 -14.46
C SER A 169 -18.75 -8.53 -15.62
N THR A 170 -19.66 -9.41 -16.01
CA THR A 170 -19.48 -10.36 -17.13
C THR A 170 -19.94 -9.79 -18.47
N SER A 171 -20.78 -8.76 -18.48
CA SER A 171 -21.37 -8.21 -19.71
C SER A 171 -21.68 -6.71 -19.54
N PRO A 172 -21.25 -5.86 -20.48
CA PRO A 172 -21.67 -4.46 -20.54
C PRO A 172 -23.19 -4.30 -20.76
N LYS A 173 -23.86 -5.33 -21.27
CA LYS A 173 -25.26 -5.27 -21.73
C LYS A 173 -26.27 -5.61 -20.63
N ASP A 174 -25.93 -6.59 -19.78
CA ASP A 174 -26.87 -7.15 -18.79
C ASP A 174 -26.43 -6.90 -17.33
N TRP A 175 -25.24 -6.33 -17.12
CA TRP A 175 -24.70 -6.03 -15.77
C TRP A 175 -24.73 -7.24 -14.82
N CYS A 176 -24.61 -8.46 -15.35
CA CYS A 176 -24.40 -9.64 -14.53
C CYS A 176 -23.00 -9.60 -13.90
N TYR A 177 -22.90 -10.08 -12.66
CA TYR A 177 -21.64 -10.21 -11.95
C TYR A 177 -21.26 -11.68 -11.82
N CYS A 178 -19.96 -11.95 -11.90
CA CYS A 178 -19.35 -13.22 -11.56
C CYS A 178 -18.33 -13.00 -10.42
N MET A 179 -18.11 -14.04 -9.61
CA MET A 179 -17.05 -14.02 -8.61
C MET A 179 -15.71 -14.37 -9.26
N SER A 180 -14.63 -13.66 -8.94
CA SER A 180 -13.31 -14.09 -9.43
C SER A 180 -12.96 -15.47 -8.86
N GLN A 181 -12.21 -16.29 -9.61
CA GLN A 181 -11.94 -17.68 -9.19
C GLN A 181 -11.24 -17.73 -7.83
N VAL A 182 -11.71 -18.62 -6.96
CA VAL A 182 -11.21 -18.77 -5.59
C VAL A 182 -10.20 -19.92 -5.52
N GLU A 183 -9.16 -19.76 -4.69
CA GLU A 183 -8.20 -20.82 -4.41
C GLU A 183 -8.82 -21.85 -3.45
N PRO A 184 -9.06 -23.10 -3.91
CA PRO A 184 -9.76 -24.10 -3.10
C PRO A 184 -8.93 -24.61 -1.91
N SER A 185 -7.60 -24.45 -1.96
CA SER A 185 -6.71 -24.90 -0.87
C SER A 185 -6.66 -23.94 0.33
N PHE A 186 -7.27 -22.75 0.23
CA PHE A 186 -7.32 -21.81 1.34
C PHE A 186 -8.40 -22.21 2.36
N PRO A 187 -8.07 -22.34 3.67
CA PRO A 187 -8.99 -22.86 4.70
C PRO A 187 -10.18 -21.95 5.00
N ASP A 188 -11.37 -22.55 5.19
CA ASP A 188 -12.56 -21.80 5.60
C ASP A 188 -12.49 -21.24 7.02
N ASP A 189 -11.71 -21.86 7.92
CA ASP A 189 -11.50 -21.31 9.28
C ASP A 189 -10.83 -19.93 9.21
N LEU A 190 -9.88 -19.73 8.30
CA LEU A 190 -9.27 -18.42 8.06
C LEU A 190 -10.24 -17.45 7.39
N ARG A 191 -11.12 -17.92 6.50
CA ARG A 191 -12.19 -17.07 5.95
C ARG A 191 -13.12 -16.59 7.05
N LYS A 192 -13.55 -17.49 7.93
CA LYS A 192 -14.38 -17.18 9.09
C LYS A 192 -13.68 -16.22 10.05
N GLU A 193 -12.38 -16.38 10.28
CA GLU A 193 -11.61 -15.49 11.14
C GLU A 193 -11.58 -14.04 10.61
N TYR A 194 -11.45 -13.85 9.30
CA TYR A 194 -11.32 -12.53 8.69
C TYR A 194 -12.64 -11.88 8.29
N LEU A 195 -13.61 -12.69 7.85
CA LEU A 195 -14.89 -12.22 7.30
C LEU A 195 -16.08 -12.54 8.21
N GLY A 196 -15.89 -13.32 9.28
CA GLY A 196 -16.96 -13.81 10.14
C GLY A 196 -17.73 -15.02 9.59
N GLN A 197 -17.51 -15.38 8.32
CA GLN A 197 -18.24 -16.43 7.60
C GLN A 197 -17.30 -17.28 6.71
N PRO A 198 -17.60 -18.58 6.50
CA PRO A 198 -16.94 -19.39 5.47
C PRO A 198 -17.31 -18.93 4.05
N LEU A 199 -16.63 -19.46 3.04
CA LEU A 199 -16.79 -19.00 1.64
C LEU A 199 -18.22 -19.09 1.11
N ASP A 200 -18.90 -20.20 1.37
CA ASP A 200 -20.23 -20.49 0.84
C ASP A 200 -21.28 -19.53 1.40
N GLU A 201 -21.25 -19.29 2.71
CA GLU A 201 -22.11 -18.35 3.42
C GLU A 201 -21.81 -16.91 2.98
N TYR A 202 -20.54 -16.51 2.97
CA TYR A 202 -20.15 -15.16 2.55
C TYR A 202 -20.60 -14.87 1.11
N SER A 203 -20.39 -15.83 0.20
CA SER A 203 -20.83 -15.74 -1.19
C SER A 203 -22.35 -15.63 -1.29
N ARG A 204 -23.11 -16.47 -0.59
CA ARG A 204 -24.58 -16.39 -0.58
C ARG A 204 -25.08 -15.03 -0.10
N ASP A 205 -24.49 -14.46 0.94
CA ASP A 205 -24.98 -13.24 1.57
C ASP A 205 -24.55 -11.97 0.79
N HIS A 206 -23.34 -11.95 0.22
CA HIS A 206 -22.77 -10.76 -0.41
C HIS A 206 -22.80 -10.80 -1.94
N PHE A 207 -22.41 -11.92 -2.56
CA PHE A 207 -22.38 -12.01 -4.02
C PHE A 207 -23.79 -11.98 -4.61
N ALA A 208 -24.74 -12.68 -3.98
CA ALA A 208 -26.12 -12.73 -4.47
C ALA A 208 -26.77 -11.35 -4.56
N MET A 209 -26.32 -10.37 -3.77
CA MET A 209 -26.80 -8.99 -3.84
C MET A 209 -26.48 -8.31 -5.18
N PHE A 210 -25.34 -8.62 -5.80
CA PHE A 210 -24.93 -8.03 -7.09
C PHE A 210 -25.82 -8.46 -8.25
N ASN A 211 -26.37 -9.67 -8.17
CA ASN A 211 -27.26 -10.25 -9.17
C ASN A 211 -28.74 -10.24 -8.76
N LYS A 212 -29.08 -9.66 -7.60
CA LYS A 212 -30.45 -9.62 -7.08
C LYS A 212 -31.39 -8.95 -8.08
N GLY A 213 -32.50 -9.63 -8.38
CA GLY A 213 -33.51 -9.14 -9.33
C GLY A 213 -33.11 -9.25 -10.80
N LYS A 214 -31.97 -9.89 -11.13
CA LYS A 214 -31.51 -10.15 -12.49
C LYS A 214 -31.57 -11.64 -12.80
N ASN A 215 -31.72 -12.00 -14.07
CA ASN A 215 -31.61 -13.39 -14.53
C ASN A 215 -30.13 -13.75 -14.76
N CYS A 216 -29.31 -13.66 -13.72
CA CYS A 216 -27.86 -13.89 -13.76
C CYS A 216 -27.48 -15.06 -12.86
N PRO A 217 -26.64 -16.00 -13.32
CA PRO A 217 -26.14 -17.07 -12.46
C PRO A 217 -25.09 -16.53 -11.47
N ASN A 218 -25.12 -17.03 -10.24
CA ASN A 218 -24.07 -16.76 -9.26
C ASN A 218 -22.93 -17.78 -9.43
N VAL A 219 -22.07 -17.53 -10.42
CA VAL A 219 -20.95 -18.41 -10.79
C VAL A 219 -19.60 -17.69 -10.73
N GLU A 220 -18.52 -18.45 -10.72
CA GLU A 220 -17.19 -17.91 -10.94
C GLU A 220 -17.01 -17.39 -12.38
N CYS A 221 -16.17 -16.38 -12.54
CA CYS A 221 -15.81 -15.82 -13.83
C CYS A 221 -15.04 -16.85 -14.67
N SER A 222 -15.37 -16.94 -15.96
CA SER A 222 -14.58 -17.69 -16.94
C SER A 222 -13.28 -16.93 -17.27
N LYS A 223 -12.32 -16.96 -16.34
CA LYS A 223 -10.97 -16.41 -16.46
C LYS A 223 -9.94 -17.53 -16.28
N ASN A 224 -8.71 -17.28 -16.72
CA ASN A 224 -7.58 -18.19 -16.53
C ASN A 224 -6.66 -17.65 -15.42
N LEU A 225 -7.17 -17.53 -14.18
CA LEU A 225 -6.36 -17.08 -13.05
C LEU A 225 -5.42 -18.19 -12.58
N LYS A 226 -4.17 -17.82 -12.29
CA LYS A 226 -3.15 -18.74 -11.75
C LYS A 226 -3.49 -19.12 -10.31
N PRO A 227 -3.17 -20.35 -9.85
CA PRO A 227 -3.31 -20.73 -8.44
C PRO A 227 -2.56 -19.78 -7.49
N THR A 228 -3.03 -19.74 -6.25
CA THR A 228 -2.44 -19.00 -5.14
C THR A 228 -2.04 -19.97 -4.04
N PRO A 229 -1.01 -20.80 -4.22
CA PRO A 229 -0.65 -21.82 -3.24
C PRO A 229 -0.18 -21.23 -1.90
N LYS A 230 -0.18 -22.07 -0.86
CA LYS A 230 0.40 -21.74 0.46
C LYS A 230 1.78 -21.09 0.32
N GLY A 231 1.97 -19.98 1.03
CA GLY A 231 3.19 -19.17 0.99
C GLY A 231 3.21 -18.07 -0.08
N THR A 232 2.18 -17.96 -0.93
CA THR A 232 2.09 -16.83 -1.89
C THR A 232 1.94 -15.49 -1.18
N VAL A 233 1.17 -15.44 -0.09
CA VAL A 233 1.04 -14.26 0.78
C VAL A 233 1.75 -14.59 2.10
N PRO A 234 2.88 -13.94 2.41
CA PRO A 234 3.62 -14.21 3.64
C PRO A 234 2.76 -13.97 4.89
N GLY A 235 2.82 -14.88 5.86
CA GLY A 235 2.08 -14.76 7.12
C GLY A 235 0.58 -15.09 7.03
N LEU A 236 0.08 -15.53 5.88
CA LEU A 236 -1.33 -15.86 5.67
C LEU A 236 -1.49 -17.32 5.20
N TRP A 237 -1.36 -18.30 6.11
CA TRP A 237 -1.72 -19.73 5.91
C TRP A 237 -1.41 -20.62 7.13
#